data_AF-A0A8J7PSQ2-F1
#
_entry.id   AF-A0A8J7PSQ2-F1
#
_cell.length_a   1.000
_cell.length_b   1.000
_cell.length_c   1.000
_cell.angle_alpha   90.00
_cell.angle_beta   90.00
_cell.angle_gamma   90.00
#
_symmetry.space_group_name_H-M   'P 1'
#
loop_
_entity.id
_entity.type
_entity.pdbx_description
1 polymer ?
#
loop_
_entity_poly.entity_id
_entity_poly.type
_entity_poly.pdbx_seq_one_letter_code
_entity_poly.pdbx_strand_id
1 'polypeptide(L)'
;MSDGENLYRSILIAPADDAPRLVYADWLEEHGDLERAELIRHMVHFPRDRAGYRPPNPGSVYWPDAPTWVGYGVRRGFVAEIGAPTGPFLAFVREIFLRHPITTVHLIDRHPGPRADGVFAVMTAARPDLPHHWPVELFPDAPDGTTRRFPSAGRAMRVLSDAAVAFGRRVAGLPPLPLN
;
A
#
# COMPACT_ATOMS: atom_id res chain seq x y z
N MET A 1 10.98 21.54 -8.91
CA MET A 1 10.26 20.32 -9.26
C MET A 1 10.34 20.15 -10.76
N SER A 2 10.80 18.99 -11.24
CA SER A 2 10.81 18.69 -12.68
C SER A 2 9.44 18.24 -13.17
N ASP A 3 9.22 18.23 -14.48
CA ASP A 3 7.97 17.72 -15.07
C ASP A 3 7.72 16.26 -14.68
N GLY A 4 8.74 15.41 -14.72
CA GLY A 4 8.67 14.04 -14.24
C GLY A 4 8.25 13.93 -12.77
N GLU A 5 8.73 14.82 -11.89
CA GLU A 5 8.34 14.83 -10.47
C GLU A 5 6.85 15.21 -10.30
N ASN A 6 6.35 16.16 -11.09
CA ASN A 6 4.93 16.55 -11.08
C ASN A 6 4.02 15.43 -11.59
N LEU A 7 4.44 14.74 -12.66
CA LEU A 7 3.75 13.56 -13.20
C LEU A 7 3.71 12.43 -12.16
N TYR A 8 4.84 12.13 -11.54
CA TYR A 8 4.93 11.11 -10.50
C TYR A 8 4.02 11.45 -9.30
N ARG A 9 4.03 12.72 -8.86
CA ARG A 9 3.15 13.19 -7.80
C ARG A 9 1.67 12.99 -8.13
N SER A 10 1.28 13.19 -9.40
CA SER A 10 -0.09 12.95 -9.85
C SER A 10 -0.50 11.47 -9.71
N ILE A 11 0.43 10.54 -9.94
CA ILE A 11 0.22 9.09 -9.72
C ILE A 11 0.03 8.77 -8.22
N LEU A 12 0.79 9.41 -7.33
CA LEU A 12 0.62 9.26 -5.88
C LEU A 12 -0.73 9.79 -5.39
N ILE A 13 -1.17 10.93 -5.95
CA ILE A 13 -2.44 11.57 -5.64
C ILE A 13 -3.60 10.68 -6.08
N ALA A 14 -3.60 10.20 -7.32
CA ALA A 14 -4.70 9.43 -7.91
C ALA A 14 -4.23 8.05 -8.38
N PRO A 15 -3.92 7.11 -7.46
CA PRO A 15 -3.36 5.82 -7.82
C PRO A 15 -4.35 4.90 -8.55
N ALA A 16 -5.62 5.26 -8.69
CA ALA A 16 -6.57 4.52 -9.53
C ALA A 16 -6.63 5.03 -10.98
N ASP A 17 -6.07 6.21 -11.25
CA ASP A 17 -6.11 6.85 -12.58
C ASP A 17 -4.90 6.42 -13.43
N ASP A 18 -5.17 5.88 -14.60
CA ASP A 18 -4.13 5.40 -15.51
C ASP A 18 -3.59 6.52 -16.42
N ALA A 19 -4.32 7.63 -16.59
CA ALA A 19 -3.87 8.75 -17.42
C ALA A 19 -2.50 9.31 -16.98
N PRO A 20 -2.26 9.68 -15.71
CA PRO A 20 -0.94 10.18 -15.30
C PRO A 20 0.16 9.12 -15.42
N ARG A 21 -0.17 7.83 -15.39
CA ARG A 21 0.81 6.74 -15.59
C ARG A 21 1.27 6.65 -17.03
N LEU A 22 0.35 6.80 -17.98
CA LEU A 22 0.67 6.76 -19.39
C LEU A 22 1.48 8.00 -19.81
N VAL A 23 1.11 9.18 -19.33
CA VAL A 23 1.89 10.40 -19.57
C VAL A 23 3.27 10.31 -18.93
N TYR A 24 3.39 9.72 -17.74
CA TYR A 24 4.71 9.47 -17.13
C TYR A 24 5.53 8.44 -17.92
N ALA A 25 4.90 7.44 -18.55
CA ALA A 25 5.58 6.50 -19.43
C ALA A 25 6.11 7.20 -20.69
N ASP A 26 5.33 8.09 -21.30
CA ASP A 26 5.79 8.91 -22.44
C ASP A 26 7.00 9.76 -22.03
N TRP A 27 6.93 10.41 -20.86
CA TRP A 27 8.06 11.16 -20.30
C TRP A 27 9.31 10.29 -20.08
N LEU A 28 9.16 9.08 -19.53
CA LEU A 28 10.30 8.16 -19.32
C LEU A 28 10.97 7.77 -20.65
N GLU A 29 10.18 7.48 -21.68
CA GLU A 29 10.69 7.14 -23.02
C GLU A 29 11.50 8.29 -23.62
N GLU A 30 10.98 9.51 -23.55
CA GLU A 30 11.70 10.72 -24.00
C GLU A 30 13.01 10.96 -23.25
N HIS A 31 13.11 10.46 -22.01
CA HIS A 31 14.29 10.60 -21.14
C HIS A 31 15.18 9.34 -21.13
N GLY A 32 14.96 8.39 -22.04
CA GLY A 32 15.84 7.25 -22.27
C GLY A 32 15.55 6.01 -21.42
N ASP A 33 14.43 5.98 -20.69
CA ASP A 33 13.99 4.83 -19.88
C ASP A 33 12.81 4.09 -20.54
N LEU A 34 13.04 3.64 -21.78
CA LEU A 34 12.05 2.95 -22.61
C LEU A 34 11.53 1.66 -21.95
N GLU A 35 12.42 0.88 -21.32
CA GLU A 35 12.05 -0.38 -20.66
C GLU A 35 11.02 -0.14 -19.55
N ARG A 36 11.20 0.92 -18.75
CA ARG A 36 10.26 1.28 -17.70
C ARG A 36 8.94 1.79 -18.26
N ALA A 37 8.98 2.59 -19.34
CA ALA A 37 7.79 3.11 -20.02
C ALA A 37 6.91 1.97 -20.56
N GLU A 38 7.49 1.04 -21.32
CA GLU A 38 6.79 -0.11 -21.89
C GLU A 38 6.15 -0.99 -20.81
N LEU A 39 6.87 -1.20 -19.70
CA LEU A 39 6.38 -1.96 -18.56
C LEU A 39 5.16 -1.31 -17.89
N ILE A 40 5.16 0.02 -17.71
CA ILE A 40 4.00 0.74 -17.18
C ILE A 40 2.80 0.56 -18.11
N ARG A 41 2.98 0.82 -19.41
CA ARG A 41 1.90 0.68 -20.42
C ARG A 41 1.35 -0.75 -20.45
N HIS A 42 2.22 -1.76 -20.43
CA HIS A 42 1.84 -3.16 -20.40
C HIS A 42 1.00 -3.50 -19.16
N MET A 43 1.44 -3.12 -17.96
CA MET A 43 0.71 -3.43 -16.72
C MET A 43 -0.56 -2.61 -16.52
N VAL A 44 -0.67 -1.42 -17.15
CA VAL A 44 -1.93 -0.67 -17.23
C VAL A 44 -2.93 -1.43 -18.11
N HIS A 45 -2.50 -1.93 -19.27
CA HIS A 45 -3.37 -2.67 -20.18
C HIS A 45 -3.73 -4.06 -19.66
N PHE A 46 -2.80 -4.73 -18.96
CA PHE A 46 -2.97 -6.07 -18.41
C PHE A 46 -2.75 -6.10 -16.88
N PRO A 47 -3.68 -5.53 -16.09
CA PRO A 47 -3.50 -5.38 -14.64
C PRO A 47 -3.51 -6.71 -13.85
N ARG A 48 -3.85 -7.82 -14.50
CA ARG A 48 -3.86 -9.17 -13.92
C ARG A 48 -2.69 -10.04 -14.38
N ASP A 49 -1.89 -9.58 -15.34
CA ASP A 49 -0.77 -10.37 -15.85
C ASP A 49 0.41 -10.35 -14.88
N ARG A 50 0.37 -11.27 -13.92
CA ARG A 50 1.57 -11.87 -13.31
C ARG A 50 1.88 -13.25 -13.90
N ALA A 51 1.11 -13.74 -14.85
CA ALA A 51 1.25 -15.08 -15.43
C ALA A 51 1.98 -15.04 -16.79
N GLY A 52 3.18 -14.46 -16.85
CA GLY A 52 3.99 -14.57 -18.08
C GLY A 52 5.13 -13.58 -18.25
N TYR A 53 5.03 -12.38 -17.67
CA TYR A 53 6.11 -11.38 -17.73
C TYR A 53 7.09 -11.58 -16.56
N ARG A 54 8.30 -12.10 -16.85
CA ARG A 54 9.41 -12.24 -15.89
C ARG A 54 10.49 -11.22 -16.26
N PRO A 55 10.45 -9.98 -15.72
CA PRO A 55 11.55 -9.05 -15.93
C PRO A 55 12.81 -9.62 -15.27
N PRO A 56 13.99 -9.37 -15.84
CA PRO A 56 15.25 -9.75 -15.21
C PRO A 56 15.36 -8.96 -13.89
N ASN A 57 15.06 -9.63 -12.78
CA ASN A 57 15.17 -9.13 -11.41
C ASN A 57 14.11 -8.09 -10.95
N PRO A 58 12.88 -8.52 -10.58
CA PRO A 58 11.81 -7.61 -10.16
C PRO A 58 12.12 -6.86 -8.85
N GLY A 59 12.98 -7.40 -7.99
CA GLY A 59 13.35 -6.77 -6.72
C GLY A 59 14.06 -5.43 -6.89
N SER A 60 14.96 -5.34 -7.87
CA SER A 60 15.85 -4.20 -8.04
C SER A 60 15.26 -3.05 -8.88
N VAL A 61 14.27 -3.32 -9.74
CA VAL A 61 13.75 -2.29 -10.67
C VAL A 61 12.74 -1.36 -10.00
N TYR A 62 11.84 -1.90 -9.18
CA TYR A 62 10.74 -1.11 -8.61
C TYR A 62 11.06 -0.48 -7.26
N TRP A 63 11.90 -1.14 -6.47
CA TRP A 63 12.39 -0.63 -5.18
C TRP A 63 13.77 -1.23 -4.85
N PRO A 64 14.84 -0.76 -5.52
CA PRO A 64 16.19 -1.35 -5.41
C PRO A 64 16.76 -1.43 -3.99
N ASP A 65 16.40 -0.46 -3.17
CA ASP A 65 16.81 -0.27 -1.78
C ASP A 65 15.67 -0.60 -0.81
N ALA A 66 14.75 -1.50 -1.19
CA ALA A 66 13.69 -1.95 -0.32
C ALA A 66 14.26 -2.51 0.99
N PRO A 67 13.78 -2.05 2.16
CA PRO A 67 14.17 -2.65 3.42
C PRO A 67 13.84 -4.16 3.47
N THR A 68 14.68 -4.96 4.11
CA THR A 68 14.52 -6.43 4.17
C THR A 68 13.25 -6.88 4.88
N TRP A 69 12.64 -6.01 5.69
CA TRP A 69 11.42 -6.28 6.44
C TRP A 69 10.14 -6.01 5.65
N VAL A 70 10.22 -5.43 4.44
CA VAL A 70 9.04 -5.15 3.60
C VAL A 70 8.99 -6.09 2.39
N GLY A 71 7.91 -6.87 2.30
CA GLY A 71 7.50 -7.50 1.05
C GLY A 71 6.64 -6.52 0.26
N TYR A 72 6.69 -6.56 -1.07
CA TYR A 72 5.89 -5.66 -1.88
C TYR A 72 5.31 -6.31 -3.15
N GLY A 73 4.22 -5.73 -3.62
CA GLY A 73 3.52 -6.12 -4.83
C GLY A 73 3.41 -4.95 -5.80
N VAL A 74 3.70 -5.23 -7.07
CA VAL A 74 3.57 -4.26 -8.16
C VAL A 74 2.20 -4.39 -8.81
N ARG A 75 1.55 -3.26 -9.09
CA ARG A 75 0.34 -3.12 -9.90
C ARG A 75 0.48 -1.93 -10.85
N ARG A 76 0.03 -2.08 -12.10
CA ARG A 76 0.04 -1.00 -13.10
C ARG A 76 1.40 -0.31 -13.21
N GLY A 77 2.47 -1.10 -13.09
CA GLY A 77 3.84 -0.63 -13.16
C GLY A 77 4.39 0.00 -11.88
N PHE A 78 3.70 0.04 -10.74
CA PHE A 78 4.23 0.64 -9.51
C PHE A 78 4.06 -0.26 -8.31
N VAL A 79 4.93 -0.11 -7.30
CA VAL A 79 4.70 -0.68 -5.98
C VAL A 79 3.39 -0.11 -5.44
N ALA A 80 2.38 -0.95 -5.29
CA ALA A 80 1.04 -0.57 -4.88
C ALA A 80 0.57 -1.35 -3.64
N GLU A 81 1.27 -2.43 -3.31
CA GLU A 81 0.96 -3.30 -2.19
C GLU A 81 2.23 -3.47 -1.36
N ILE A 82 2.11 -3.42 -0.02
CA ILE A 82 3.21 -3.76 0.88
C ILE A 82 2.72 -4.73 1.96
N GLY A 83 3.64 -5.59 2.42
CA GLY A 83 3.50 -6.40 3.62
C GLY A 83 4.65 -6.08 4.56
N ALA A 84 4.35 -5.65 5.79
CA ALA A 84 5.35 -5.24 6.77
C ALA A 84 4.88 -5.51 8.21
N PRO A 85 5.79 -5.68 9.17
CA PRO A 85 5.43 -5.64 10.59
C PRO A 85 4.99 -4.23 11.00
N THR A 86 4.09 -4.13 11.98
CA THR A 86 3.45 -2.87 12.38
C THR A 86 4.44 -1.80 12.84
N GLY A 87 5.44 -2.16 13.65
CA GLY A 87 6.43 -1.21 14.17
C GLY A 87 7.21 -0.49 13.05
N PRO A 88 7.95 -1.23 12.20
CA PRO A 88 8.63 -0.66 11.04
C PRO A 88 7.68 0.09 10.09
N PHE A 89 6.47 -0.42 9.86
CA PHE A 89 5.48 0.29 9.05
C PHE A 89 5.19 1.68 9.61
N LEU A 90 4.83 1.80 10.89
CA LEU A 90 4.53 3.09 11.52
C LEU A 90 5.73 4.05 11.50
N ALA A 91 6.94 3.52 11.64
CA ALA A 91 8.18 4.32 11.63
C ALA A 91 8.51 4.91 10.24
N PHE A 92 8.19 4.19 9.15
CA PHE A 92 8.59 4.56 7.78
C PHE A 92 7.41 4.86 6.84
N VAL A 93 6.18 4.93 7.39
CA VAL A 93 4.96 5.06 6.57
C VAL A 93 5.01 6.27 5.64
N ARG A 94 5.61 7.37 6.11
CA ARG A 94 5.65 8.62 5.37
C ARG A 94 6.49 8.48 4.11
N GLU A 95 7.70 7.97 4.26
CA GLU A 95 8.67 7.78 3.20
C GLU A 95 8.12 6.82 2.14
N ILE A 96 7.50 5.72 2.58
CA ILE A 96 6.88 4.74 1.69
C ILE A 96 5.80 5.39 0.81
N PHE A 97 4.88 6.16 1.41
CA PHE A 97 3.75 6.76 0.68
C PHE A 97 4.16 7.95 -0.19
N LEU A 98 5.27 8.62 0.11
CA LEU A 98 5.86 9.62 -0.78
C LEU A 98 6.58 8.98 -1.98
N ARG A 99 7.04 7.74 -1.84
CA ARG A 99 7.76 7.05 -2.90
C ARG A 99 6.86 6.19 -3.78
N HIS A 100 5.75 5.66 -3.25
CA HIS A 100 4.97 4.64 -3.92
C HIS A 100 3.46 4.91 -3.86
N PRO A 101 2.70 4.66 -4.94
CA PRO A 101 1.24 4.78 -4.98
C PRO A 101 0.56 3.60 -4.26
N ILE A 102 0.78 3.48 -2.95
CA ILE A 102 0.27 2.38 -2.12
C ILE A 102 -1.25 2.43 -2.03
N THR A 103 -1.88 1.31 -2.40
CA THR A 103 -3.32 1.07 -2.30
C THR A 103 -3.67 -0.07 -1.33
N THR A 104 -2.69 -0.88 -0.94
CA THR A 104 -2.90 -2.02 -0.03
C THR A 104 -1.73 -2.13 0.96
N VAL A 105 -2.05 -2.27 2.25
CA VAL A 105 -1.06 -2.55 3.30
C VAL A 105 -1.47 -3.81 4.07
N HIS A 106 -0.56 -4.77 4.18
CA HIS A 106 -0.72 -5.97 5.00
C HIS A 106 0.18 -5.88 6.23
N LEU A 107 -0.41 -5.63 7.40
CA LEU A 107 0.31 -5.73 8.67
C LEU A 107 0.45 -7.19 9.07
N ILE A 108 1.64 -7.77 8.83
CA ILE A 108 1.85 -9.22 8.87
C ILE A 108 1.89 -9.79 10.29
N ASP A 109 1.98 -8.93 11.31
CA ASP A 109 1.97 -9.27 12.74
C ASP A 109 0.61 -9.02 13.39
N ARG A 110 -0.43 -8.68 12.61
CA ARG A 110 -1.77 -8.35 13.11
C ARG A 110 -2.81 -9.28 12.52
N HIS A 111 -3.59 -9.94 13.38
CA HIS A 111 -4.61 -10.89 12.93
C HIS A 111 -5.84 -10.78 13.85
N PRO A 112 -7.06 -10.90 13.31
CA PRO A 112 -8.23 -10.99 14.14
C PRO A 112 -8.29 -12.33 14.88
N GLY A 113 -8.61 -12.31 16.18
CA GLY A 113 -8.80 -13.53 16.97
C GLY A 113 -10.22 -14.08 16.81
N PRO A 114 -10.40 -15.40 16.59
CA PRO A 114 -11.72 -16.01 16.57
C PRO A 114 -12.36 -15.97 17.97
N ARG A 115 -13.68 -15.88 18.01
CA ARG A 115 -14.49 -15.93 19.23
C ARG A 115 -15.42 -17.14 19.20
N ALA A 116 -15.91 -17.55 20.38
CA ALA A 116 -16.73 -18.75 20.55
C ALA A 116 -18.05 -18.71 19.77
N ASP A 117 -18.57 -17.52 19.49
CA ASP A 117 -19.78 -17.24 18.70
C ASP A 117 -19.51 -17.18 17.18
N GLY A 118 -18.31 -17.55 16.72
CA GLY A 118 -17.95 -17.60 15.30
C GLY A 118 -17.61 -16.25 14.68
N VAL A 119 -17.67 -15.15 15.44
CA VAL A 119 -17.21 -13.84 14.97
C VAL A 119 -15.72 -13.67 15.23
N PHE A 120 -15.14 -12.71 14.52
CA PHE A 120 -13.77 -12.27 14.70
C PHE A 120 -13.77 -10.97 15.46
N ALA A 121 -12.92 -10.83 16.48
CA ALA A 121 -12.81 -9.58 17.20
C ALA A 121 -11.38 -9.10 17.34
N VAL A 122 -11.24 -7.78 17.35
CA VAL A 122 -10.00 -7.04 17.52
C VAL A 122 -10.25 -5.92 18.50
N MET A 123 -9.22 -5.50 19.21
CA MET A 123 -9.28 -4.37 20.11
C MET A 123 -8.25 -3.34 19.63
N THR A 124 -8.61 -2.07 19.58
CA THR A 124 -7.58 -1.03 19.43
C THR A 124 -6.79 -0.98 20.72
N ALA A 125 -5.45 -1.00 20.63
CA ALA A 125 -4.62 -0.88 21.81
C ALA A 125 -3.41 0.04 21.56
N ALA A 126 -3.10 0.88 22.55
CA ALA A 126 -1.84 1.62 22.61
C ALA A 126 -0.63 0.71 22.92
N ARG A 127 -0.86 -0.60 23.11
CA ARG A 127 0.18 -1.62 23.36
C ARG A 127 0.26 -2.62 22.19
N PRO A 128 1.36 -2.61 21.41
CA PRO A 128 1.49 -3.40 20.19
C PRO A 128 1.98 -4.84 20.41
N ASP A 129 2.20 -5.28 21.66
CA ASP A 129 2.78 -6.58 22.00
C ASP A 129 1.87 -7.78 21.69
N LEU A 130 0.56 -7.56 21.53
CA LEU A 130 -0.41 -8.61 21.23
C LEU A 130 -0.89 -8.58 19.76
N PRO A 131 -0.87 -9.69 19.01
CA PRO A 131 -1.26 -9.74 17.59
C PRO A 131 -2.72 -9.36 17.29
N HIS A 132 -3.61 -9.51 18.26
CA HIS A 132 -5.04 -9.17 18.13
C HIS A 132 -5.35 -7.70 18.48
N HIS A 133 -4.32 -6.94 18.83
CA HIS A 133 -4.43 -5.51 19.12
C HIS A 133 -4.06 -4.69 17.90
N TRP A 134 -5.00 -3.87 17.46
CA TRP A 134 -4.81 -2.95 16.36
C TRP A 134 -4.24 -1.61 16.85
N PRO A 135 -3.26 -1.03 16.15
CA PRO A 135 -2.65 0.25 16.52
C PRO A 135 -3.69 1.38 16.51
N VAL A 136 -3.80 2.11 17.62
CA VAL A 136 -4.74 3.23 17.81
C VAL A 136 -4.51 4.37 16.81
N GLU A 137 -3.27 4.55 16.35
CA GLU A 137 -2.85 5.56 15.38
C GLU A 137 -3.59 5.42 14.04
N LEU A 138 -3.97 4.19 13.67
CA LEU A 138 -4.71 3.93 12.43
C LEU A 138 -6.19 4.26 12.55
N PHE A 139 -6.72 4.33 13.78
CA PHE A 139 -8.15 4.47 14.05
C PHE A 139 -8.43 5.67 14.98
N PRO A 140 -8.35 6.92 14.47
CA PRO A 140 -8.57 8.12 15.28
C PRO A 140 -9.96 8.13 15.97
N ASP A 141 -10.96 7.49 15.37
CA ASP A 141 -12.32 7.40 15.89
C ASP A 141 -12.55 6.22 16.85
N ALA A 142 -11.52 5.44 17.18
CA ALA A 142 -11.60 4.32 18.11
C ALA A 142 -10.51 4.43 19.18
N PRO A 143 -10.83 4.99 20.36
CA PRO A 143 -9.87 5.12 21.45
C PRO A 143 -9.34 3.76 21.92
N ASP A 144 -8.28 3.80 22.72
CA ASP A 144 -7.68 2.62 23.36
C ASP A 144 -8.75 1.75 24.06
N GLY A 145 -8.69 0.43 23.88
CA GLY A 145 -9.67 -0.52 24.41
C GLY A 145 -10.94 -0.71 23.57
N THR A 146 -11.10 -0.02 22.43
CA THR A 146 -12.30 -0.18 21.59
C THR A 146 -12.31 -1.53 20.91
N THR A 147 -13.34 -2.34 21.19
CA THR A 147 -13.54 -3.65 20.54
C THR A 147 -14.35 -3.52 19.26
N ARG A 148 -13.87 -4.12 18.18
CA ARG A 148 -14.57 -4.26 16.90
C ARG A 148 -14.84 -5.72 16.60
N ARG A 149 -15.99 -6.01 15.99
CA ARG A 149 -16.42 -7.37 15.60
C ARG A 149 -16.62 -7.45 14.09
N PHE A 150 -16.24 -8.59 13.52
CA PHE A 150 -16.28 -8.84 12.09
C PHE A 150 -16.86 -10.23 11.79
N PRO A 151 -17.62 -10.37 10.69
CA PRO A 151 -18.18 -11.65 10.26
C PRO A 151 -17.12 -12.61 9.67
N SER A 152 -15.94 -12.10 9.31
CA SER A 152 -14.84 -12.92 8.80
C SER A 152 -13.48 -12.27 9.04
N ALA A 153 -12.43 -13.10 9.12
CA ALA A 153 -11.06 -12.62 9.20
C ALA A 153 -10.70 -11.73 7.98
N GLY A 154 -11.12 -12.13 6.78
CA GLY A 154 -10.86 -11.37 5.55
C GLY A 154 -11.46 -9.95 5.58
N ARG A 155 -12.66 -9.79 6.15
CA ARG A 155 -13.27 -8.46 6.31
C ARG A 155 -12.51 -7.61 7.34
N ALA A 156 -12.07 -8.20 8.44
CA ALA A 156 -11.25 -7.50 9.42
C ALA A 156 -9.92 -7.04 8.80
N MET A 157 -9.24 -7.92 8.07
CA MET A 157 -7.97 -7.58 7.41
C MET A 157 -8.11 -6.50 6.34
N ARG A 158 -9.24 -6.46 5.61
CA ARG A 158 -9.53 -5.37 4.66
C ARG A 158 -9.65 -4.03 5.38
N VAL A 159 -10.44 -3.96 6.45
CA VAL A 159 -10.61 -2.74 7.25
C VAL A 159 -9.29 -2.28 7.87
N LEU A 160 -8.44 -3.21 8.31
CA LEU A 160 -7.10 -2.87 8.79
C LEU A 160 -6.22 -2.29 7.66
N SER A 161 -6.27 -2.88 6.47
CA SER A 161 -5.55 -2.39 5.29
C SER A 161 -6.01 -0.98 4.91
N ASP A 162 -7.32 -0.76 4.82
CA ASP A 162 -7.90 0.55 4.48
C ASP A 162 -7.50 1.62 5.50
N ALA A 163 -7.51 1.28 6.80
CA ALA A 163 -7.07 2.18 7.86
C ALA A 163 -5.57 2.51 7.77
N ALA A 164 -4.72 1.51 7.48
CA ALA A 164 -3.29 1.71 7.28
C ALA A 164 -2.99 2.58 6.05
N VAL A 165 -3.70 2.38 4.94
CA VAL A 165 -3.61 3.22 3.75
C VAL A 165 -4.06 4.64 4.03
N ALA A 166 -5.20 4.82 4.70
CA ALA A 166 -5.69 6.13 5.08
C ALA A 166 -4.71 6.87 6.00
N PHE A 167 -4.12 6.17 6.98
CA PHE A 167 -3.07 6.73 7.84
C PHE A 167 -1.84 7.16 7.04
N GLY A 168 -1.30 6.29 6.19
CA GLY A 168 -0.12 6.62 5.41
C GLY A 168 -0.33 7.80 4.46
N ARG A 169 -1.51 7.89 3.82
CA ARG A 169 -1.86 9.04 2.98
C ARG A 169 -1.97 10.33 3.78
N ARG A 170 -2.60 10.31 4.97
CA ARG A 170 -2.65 11.48 5.86
C ARG A 170 -1.25 11.95 6.26
N VAL A 171 -0.38 11.05 6.72
CA VAL A 171 0.99 11.37 7.13
C VAL A 171 1.83 11.87 5.94
N ALA A 172 1.55 11.38 4.73
CA ALA A 172 2.21 11.82 3.51
C ALA A 172 1.66 13.15 2.93
N GLY A 173 0.52 13.64 3.41
CA GLY A 173 -0.16 14.81 2.85
C GLY A 173 -0.86 14.53 1.51
N LEU A 174 -1.23 13.27 1.25
CA LEU A 174 -1.98 12.83 0.07
C LEU A 174 -3.49 12.82 0.36
N PRO A 175 -4.36 13.11 -0.62
CA PRO A 175 -5.81 13.08 -0.42
C PRO A 175 -6.29 11.66 -0.09
N PRO A 176 -7.39 11.47 0.67
CA PRO A 176 -7.92 10.13 0.93
C PRO A 176 -8.31 9.41 -0.37
N LEU A 177 -8.22 8.08 -0.37
CA LEU A 177 -8.79 7.27 -1.45
C LEU A 177 -10.29 7.08 -1.22
N PRO A 178 -11.09 6.91 -2.30
CA PRO A 178 -12.47 6.48 -2.16
C PRO A 178 -12.53 5.13 -1.44
N LEU A 179 -13.55 4.96 -0.58
CA LEU A 179 -13.80 3.70 0.11
C LEU A 179 -14.19 2.62 -0.91
N ASN A 180 -13.55 1.46 -0.83
CA ASN A 180 -13.84 0.28 -1.67
C ASN A 180 -14.99 -0.56 -1.12
#